data_AF-A0A388RJR4-F1
#
_entry.id   AF-A0A388RJR4-F1
#
_cell.length_a   1.000
_cell.length_b   1.000
_cell.length_c   1.000
_cell.angle_alpha   90.00
_cell.angle_beta   90.00
_cell.angle_gamma   90.00
#
_symmetry.space_group_name_H-M   'P 1'
#
loop_
_entity.id
_entity.type
_entity.pdbx_description
1 polymer ?
#
loop_
_entity_poly.entity_id
_entity_poly.type
_entity_poly.pdbx_seq_one_letter_code
_entity_poly.pdbx_strand_id
1 'polypeptide(L)' 'MPDRPARRLLPDCEEVHHLTMKGLDQPLSWMERLRVRSHLAICEACTVFSAQMRTMREAMRRMGRED' A
#
# COMPACT_ATOMS: atom_id res chain seq x y z
N MET A 1 7.71 19.49 -0.94
CA MET A 1 8.76 19.26 -1.95
C MET A 1 8.42 17.94 -2.64
N PRO A 2 8.03 17.85 -3.92
CA PRO A 2 7.88 16.55 -4.56
C PRO A 2 9.25 16.15 -5.10
N ASP A 3 9.94 15.29 -4.34
CA ASP A 3 11.03 14.49 -4.87
C ASP A 3 10.42 13.52 -5.89
N ARG A 4 10.71 13.73 -7.17
CA ARG A 4 10.46 12.72 -8.20
C ARG A 4 11.79 12.05 -8.49
N PRO A 5 11.97 10.75 -8.19
CA PRO A 5 13.01 9.99 -8.84
C PRO A 5 12.40 9.02 -9.86
N ALA A 6 12.82 9.28 -11.11
CA ALA A 6 13.14 8.32 -12.15
C ALA A 6 12.59 6.89 -12.01
N ARG A 7 11.74 6.51 -12.96
CA ARG A 7 11.53 5.17 -13.56
C ARG A 7 12.54 4.09 -13.09
N ARG A 8 12.41 3.60 -11.85
CA ARG A 8 13.10 2.40 -11.36
C ARG A 8 12.18 1.20 -11.61
N LEU A 9 12.77 0.10 -12.06
CA LEU A 9 12.03 -1.14 -12.34
C LEU A 9 11.43 -1.78 -11.08
N LEU A 10 11.97 -1.46 -9.90
CA LEU A 10 11.35 -1.80 -8.62
C LEU A 10 10.76 -0.54 -7.99
N PRO A 11 9.52 -0.61 -7.44
CA PRO A 11 8.96 0.48 -6.66
C PRO A 11 9.86 0.74 -5.45
N ASP A 12 10.03 2.02 -5.13
CA ASP A 12 10.65 2.42 -3.89
C ASP A 12 9.65 2.32 -2.72
N CYS A 13 10.14 2.34 -1.48
CA CYS A 13 9.33 2.37 -0.27
C CYS A 13 8.27 3.49 -0.34
N GLU A 14 8.61 4.66 -0.89
CA GLU A 14 7.67 5.77 -1.06
C GLU A 14 6.51 5.41 -2.00
N GLU A 15 6.81 4.80 -3.16
CA GLU A 15 5.77 4.40 -4.12
C GLU A 15 4.87 3.32 -3.53
N VAL A 16 5.42 2.39 -2.74
CA VAL A 16 4.62 1.39 -2.02
C VAL A 16 3.73 2.05 -0.96
N HIS A 17 4.22 3.04 -0.23
CA HIS A 17 3.42 3.78 0.73
C HIS A 17 2.28 4.53 0.04
N HIS A 18 2.59 5.18 -1.08
CA HIS A 18 1.62 5.91 -1.88
C HIS A 18 0.55 4.98 -2.47
N LEU A 19 0.95 3.82 -3.00
CA LEU A 19 0.01 2.79 -3.49
C LEU A 19 -0.80 2.18 -2.35
N THR A 20 -0.21 1.97 -1.18
CA THR A 20 -0.93 1.45 0.01
C THR A 20 -2.00 2.43 0.47
N MET A 21 -1.66 3.73 0.56
CA MET A 21 -2.62 4.78 0.89
C MET A 21 -3.69 4.96 -0.19
N LYS A 22 -3.29 4.97 -1.48
CA LYS A 22 -4.25 4.95 -2.60
C LYS A 22 -5.20 3.76 -2.48
N GLY A 23 -4.67 2.60 -2.09
CA GLY A 23 -5.43 1.38 -1.82
C GLY A 23 -6.47 1.53 -0.71
N LEU A 24 -6.28 2.45 0.24
CA LEU A 24 -7.21 2.76 1.33
C LEU A 24 -8.39 3.65 0.90
N ASP A 25 -8.25 4.41 -0.17
CA ASP A 25 -9.31 5.24 -0.72
C ASP A 25 -9.98 4.55 -1.91
N GLN A 26 -9.18 4.05 -2.85
CA GLN A 26 -9.61 3.48 -4.12
C GLN A 26 -9.04 2.06 -4.32
N PRO A 27 -9.76 1.13 -4.98
CA PRO A 27 -9.19 -0.16 -5.32
C PRO A 27 -7.98 -0.03 -6.27
N LEU A 28 -6.85 -0.61 -5.85
CA LEU A 28 -5.65 -0.74 -6.68
C LEU A 28 -5.89 -1.68 -7.88
N SER A 29 -5.31 -1.35 -9.03
CA SER A 29 -5.26 -2.25 -10.19
C SER A 29 -4.41 -3.49 -9.91
N TRP A 30 -4.65 -4.56 -10.67
CA TRP A 30 -3.93 -5.82 -10.56
C TRP A 30 -2.40 -5.65 -10.67
N MET A 31 -1.93 -4.79 -11.58
CA MET A 31 -0.50 -4.49 -11.74
C MET A 31 0.09 -3.73 -10.54
N GLU A 32 -0.64 -2.76 -9.98
CA GLU A 32 -0.20 -2.01 -8.79
C GLU A 32 -0.10 -2.94 -7.57
N ARG A 33 -1.05 -3.86 -7.41
CA ARG A 33 -1.00 -4.90 -6.37
C ARG A 33 0.22 -5.79 -6.51
N LEU A 34 0.54 -6.23 -7.73
CA LEU A 34 1.71 -7.08 -7.96
C LEU A 34 3.00 -6.34 -7.60
N ARG A 35 3.11 -5.06 -8.01
CA ARG A 35 4.24 -4.19 -7.71
C ARG A 35 4.44 -4.00 -6.19
N VAL A 36 3.37 -3.74 -5.45
CA VAL A 36 3.42 -3.65 -3.98
C VAL A 36 3.89 -4.98 -3.39
N ARG A 37 3.28 -6.10 -3.77
CA ARG A 37 3.63 -7.43 -3.24
C ARG A 37 5.07 -7.82 -3.51
N SER A 38 5.62 -7.51 -4.69
CA SER A 38 7.02 -7.80 -5.00
C SER A 38 7.98 -7.04 -4.08
N HIS A 39 7.63 -5.81 -3.67
CA HIS A 39 8.46 -5.02 -2.77
C HIS A 39 8.29 -5.44 -1.30
N LEU A 40 7.06 -5.75 -0.87
CA LEU A 40 6.81 -6.26 0.48
C LEU A 40 7.63 -7.55 0.75
N ALA A 41 7.86 -8.38 -0.28
CA ALA A 41 8.69 -9.57 -0.15
C ALA A 41 10.17 -9.29 0.17
N ILE A 42 10.69 -8.10 -0.16
CA ILE A 42 12.10 -7.72 0.06
C ILE A 42 12.28 -6.69 1.18
N CYS A 43 11.23 -5.96 1.55
CA CYS A 43 11.27 -4.89 2.54
C CYS A 43 10.29 -5.18 3.68
N GLU A 44 10.83 -5.48 4.85
CA GLU A 44 10.04 -5.75 6.05
C GLU A 44 9.30 -4.50 6.54
N ALA A 45 9.94 -3.32 6.50
CA ALA A 45 9.33 -2.07 6.97
C ALA A 45 8.01 -1.77 6.24
N CYS A 46 8.01 -1.88 4.91
CA CYS A 46 6.78 -1.71 4.12
C CYS A 46 5.76 -2.82 4.38
N THR A 47 6.21 -4.04 4.69
CA THR A 47 5.33 -5.16 5.06
C THR A 47 4.55 -4.88 6.33
N VAL A 48 5.24 -4.43 7.37
CA VAL A 48 4.62 -4.03 8.63
C VAL A 48 3.63 -2.88 8.41
N PHE A 49 4.02 -1.87 7.62
CA PHE A 49 3.14 -0.74 7.29
C PHE A 49 1.86 -1.18 6.56
N SER A 50 1.99 -2.03 5.53
CA SER A 50 0.84 -2.53 4.77
C SER A 50 -0.11 -3.36 5.65
N ALA A 51 0.44 -4.17 6.56
CA ALA A 51 -0.34 -4.94 7.52
C ALA A 51 -1.11 -4.05 8.50
N GLN A 52 -0.49 -2.98 9.01
CA GLN A 52 -1.18 -1.99 9.88
C GLN A 52 -2.37 -1.35 9.17
N MET A 53 -2.16 -0.86 7.94
CA MET A 53 -3.21 -0.22 7.15
C MET A 53 -4.37 -1.17 6.84
N ARG A 54 -4.05 -2.45 6.57
CA ARG A 54 -5.07 -3.47 6.34
C ARG A 54 -5.89 -3.76 7.60
N THR A 55 -5.23 -3.85 8.76
CA THR A 55 -5.89 -4.02 10.07
C THR A 55 -6.85 -2.85 10.34
N MET A 56 -6.41 -1.62 10.11
CA MET A 56 -7.24 -0.42 10.26
C MET A 56 -8.46 -0.48 9.34
N ARG A 57 -8.27 -0.83 8.07
CA ARG A 57 -9.36 -0.96 7.11
C ARG A 57 -10.35 -2.08 7.47
N GLU A 58 -9.87 -3.21 7.95
CA GLU A 58 -10.73 -4.31 8.41
C GLU A 58 -11.56 -3.88 9.63
N ALA A 59 -10.97 -3.15 10.58
CA ALA A 59 -11.69 -2.55 11.70
C ALA A 59 -12.75 -1.55 11.24
N MET A 60 -12.42 -0.61 10.35
CA MET A 60 -13.39 0.37 9.82
C MET A 60 -14.53 -0.30 9.04
N ARG A 61 -14.24 -1.36 8.27
CA ARG A 61 -15.26 -2.15 7.56
C ARG A 61 -16.16 -2.95 8.50
N ARG A 62 -15.66 -3.32 9.67
CA ARG A 62 -16.46 -4.00 10.71
C ARG A 62 -17.38 -3.00 11.40
N MET A 63 -16.85 -1.85 11.79
CA MET A 63 -17.62 -0.77 12.42
C MET A 63 -18.70 -0.20 11.48
N GLY A 64 -18.37 0.05 10.22
CA GLY A 64 -19.33 0.56 9.23
C GLY A 64 -20.38 -0.45 8.75
N ARG A 65 -20.36 -1.68 9.28
CA ARG A 65 -21.39 -2.71 9.05
C ARG A 65 -22.33 -2.87 10.25
N GLU A 66 -22.11 -2.11 11.32
CA GLU A 66 -22.96 -2.07 12.51
C GLU A 66 -24.05 -0.97 12.42
N ASP A 67 -24.40 -0.53 11.20
CA ASP A 67 -25.57 0.31 10.87
C ASP A 67 -26.50 -0.44 9.89
#